data_AF-E4TEL7-F1
#
_entry.id   AF-E4TEL7-F1
#
_cell.length_a   1.000
_cell.length_b   1.000
_cell.length_c   1.000
_cell.angle_alpha   90.00
_cell.angle_beta   90.00
_cell.angle_gamma   90.00
#
_symmetry.space_group_name_H-M   'P 1'
#
loop_
_entity.id
_entity.type
_entity.pdbx_description
1 polymer ?
#
loop_
_entity_poly.entity_id
_entity_poly.type
_entity_poly.pdbx_seq_one_letter_code
_entity_poly.pdbx_strand_id
1 'polypeptide(L)'
;MLKCHWVRSFPVSVSLLIFLLLQGCANSDNNQLKLIKQKCGGCHSVDIVFKKKRDNDDWNRVIHGMKMRGLKLTEQEEKEVVGYLTKNYGK
;
A
#
# COMPACT_ATOMS: atom_id res chain seq x y z
N MET A 1 10.95 -17.72 10.56
CA MET A 1 10.17 -18.68 11.37
C MET A 1 8.98 -17.97 11.97
N LEU A 2 7.77 -18.16 11.44
CA LEU A 2 6.53 -18.20 12.22
C LEU A 2 5.56 -19.05 11.39
N LYS A 3 5.08 -20.11 12.02
CA LYS A 3 4.48 -21.30 11.41
C LYS A 3 3.04 -21.01 10.94
N CYS A 4 2.78 -21.07 9.64
CA CYS A 4 1.44 -21.36 9.10
C CYS A 4 1.19 -22.85 9.27
N HIS A 5 0.83 -23.30 10.47
CA HIS A 5 0.73 -24.74 10.78
C HIS A 5 -0.49 -25.10 11.64
N TRP A 6 -1.63 -24.48 11.34
CA TRP A 6 -2.90 -24.77 12.01
C TRP A 6 -4.09 -24.80 11.03
N VAL A 7 -3.93 -25.49 9.90
CA VAL A 7 -5.07 -25.91 9.07
C VAL A 7 -5.23 -27.42 9.23
N ARG A 8 -5.69 -27.84 10.42
CA ARG A 8 -6.00 -29.24 10.70
C ARG A 8 -7.52 -29.40 10.66
N SER A 9 -7.96 -29.97 9.54
CA SER A 9 -9.15 -30.82 9.35
C SER A 9 -10.29 -30.63 10.36
N PHE A 10 -11.28 -29.80 9.98
CA PHE A 10 -12.63 -29.88 10.55
C PHE A 10 -13.65 -29.88 9.40
N PRO A 11 -14.70 -30.72 9.50
CA PRO A 11 -15.49 -31.17 8.37
C PRO A 11 -16.28 -30.04 7.72
N VAL A 12 -16.23 -30.06 6.39
CA VAL A 12 -17.01 -29.25 5.46
C VAL A 12 -18.50 -29.47 5.74
N SER A 13 -19.16 -28.60 6.53
CA SER A 13 -20.65 -28.56 6.57
C SER A 13 -21.28 -27.32 7.23
N VAL A 14 -20.62 -26.59 8.13
CA VAL A 14 -21.30 -25.48 8.85
C VAL A 14 -20.37 -24.28 9.02
N SER A 15 -20.20 -23.41 8.01
CA SER A 15 -19.61 -22.04 8.17
C SER A 15 -19.47 -21.23 6.88
N LEU A 16 -20.45 -21.25 5.96
CA LEU A 16 -20.34 -20.40 4.75
C LEU A 16 -20.51 -18.89 5.05
N LEU A 17 -21.12 -18.54 6.18
CA LEU A 17 -21.45 -17.14 6.52
C LEU A 17 -20.37 -16.41 7.34
N ILE A 18 -19.39 -17.11 7.91
CA ILE A 18 -18.36 -16.50 8.78
C ILE A 18 -17.07 -16.18 8.00
N PHE A 19 -16.84 -16.82 6.86
CA PHE A 19 -15.65 -16.59 6.02
C PHE A 19 -15.66 -15.28 5.21
N LEU A 20 -16.81 -14.58 5.11
CA LEU A 20 -16.92 -13.36 4.29
C LEU A 20 -16.45 -12.07 4.98
N LEU A 21 -16.31 -12.03 6.31
CA LEU A 21 -16.08 -10.78 7.05
C LEU A 21 -14.60 -10.41 7.29
N LEU A 22 -13.64 -11.25 6.88
CA LEU A 22 -12.22 -11.08 7.21
C LEU A 22 -11.28 -10.89 6.00
N GLN A 23 -11.80 -10.69 4.79
CA GLN A 23 -10.98 -10.54 3.57
C GLN A 23 -10.38 -9.13 3.34
N GLY A 24 -10.49 -8.20 4.30
CA GLY A 24 -10.19 -6.78 4.10
C GLY A 24 -8.71 -6.38 3.95
N CYS A 25 -7.75 -7.19 4.41
CA CYS A 25 -6.38 -6.71 4.62
C CYS A 25 -5.41 -6.95 3.45
N ALA A 26 -5.64 -7.97 2.61
CA ALA A 26 -4.69 -8.33 1.54
C ALA A 26 -4.82 -7.45 0.27
N ASN A 27 -5.98 -6.82 0.05
CA ASN A 27 -6.24 -6.05 -1.17
C ASN A 27 -5.71 -4.60 -1.10
N SER A 28 -5.53 -4.03 0.09
CA SER A 28 -5.17 -2.62 0.25
C SER A 28 -3.76 -2.31 -0.27
N ASP A 29 -2.75 -3.11 0.07
CA ASP A 29 -1.36 -2.89 -0.37
C ASP A 29 -1.23 -2.98 -1.91
N ASN A 30 -1.97 -3.89 -2.57
CA ASN A 30 -1.99 -4.02 -4.03
C ASN A 30 -2.65 -2.80 -4.71
N ASN A 31 -3.74 -2.30 -4.14
CA ASN A 31 -4.43 -1.11 -4.61
C ASN A 31 -3.55 0.14 -4.45
N GLN A 32 -2.86 0.29 -3.32
CA GLN A 32 -1.91 1.37 -3.05
C GLN A 32 -0.72 1.34 -4.02
N LEU A 33 -0.16 0.16 -4.28
CA LEU A 33 0.92 0.02 -5.26
C LEU A 33 0.45 0.42 -6.68
N LYS A 34 -0.77 0.03 -7.07
CA LYS A 34 -1.36 0.44 -8.35
C LYS A 34 -1.55 1.96 -8.43
N LEU A 35 -2.06 2.57 -7.36
CA LEU A 35 -2.22 4.02 -7.24
C LEU A 35 -0.87 4.74 -7.43
N ILE A 36 0.19 4.29 -6.76
CA ILE A 36 1.54 4.87 -6.88
C ILE A 36 2.05 4.76 -8.33
N LYS A 37 1.94 3.57 -8.94
CA LYS A 37 2.36 3.38 -10.35
C LYS A 37 1.62 4.30 -11.31
N GLN A 38 0.31 4.45 -11.12
CA GLN A 38 -0.52 5.30 -11.98
C GLN A 38 -0.23 6.79 -11.79
N LYS A 39 -0.08 7.26 -10.55
CA LYS A 39 0.04 8.69 -10.24
C LYS A 39 1.47 9.21 -10.37
N CYS A 40 2.46 8.43 -9.90
CA CYS A 40 3.86 8.86 -9.87
C CYS A 40 4.60 8.58 -11.19
N GLY A 41 4.11 7.65 -12.00
CA GLY A 41 4.70 7.30 -13.30
C GLY A 41 4.35 8.26 -14.46
N GLY A 42 3.55 9.30 -14.21
CA GLY A 42 3.04 10.18 -15.26
C GLY A 42 4.05 11.18 -15.82
N CYS A 43 5.11 11.52 -15.08
CA CYS A 43 6.10 12.52 -15.49
C CYS A 43 7.51 11.95 -15.67
N HIS A 44 7.88 10.94 -14.90
CA HIS A 44 9.16 10.23 -14.98
C HIS A 44 8.99 8.81 -14.45
N SER A 45 10.02 7.96 -14.59
CA SER A 45 9.95 6.59 -14.08
C SER A 45 9.61 6.56 -12.59
N VAL A 46 8.65 5.70 -12.23
CA VAL A 46 8.24 5.44 -10.84
C VAL A 46 9.29 4.64 -10.06
N ASP A 47 10.23 3.97 -10.74
CA ASP A 47 11.25 3.13 -10.09
C ASP A 47 12.12 3.92 -9.10
N ILE A 48 12.27 5.23 -9.30
CA ILE A 48 13.03 6.09 -8.39
C ILE A 48 12.43 6.11 -6.98
N VAL A 49 11.12 5.91 -6.87
CA VAL A 49 10.39 5.88 -5.60
C VAL A 49 10.82 4.65 -4.81
N PHE A 50 10.84 3.48 -5.46
CA PHE A 50 11.13 2.20 -4.81
C PHE A 50 12.62 1.98 -4.51
N LYS A 51 13.51 2.78 -5.10
CA LYS A 51 14.96 2.75 -4.85
C LYS A 51 15.41 3.59 -3.65
N LYS A 52 14.49 4.31 -2.99
CA LYS A 52 14.81 5.24 -1.92
C LYS A 52 14.05 4.88 -0.65
N LYS A 53 14.74 4.91 0.48
CA LYS A 53 14.13 4.84 1.81
C LYS A 53 14.07 6.22 2.44
N ARG A 54 12.94 6.55 3.06
CA ARG A 54 12.67 7.85 3.71
C ARG A 54 11.72 7.63 4.89
N ASP A 55 11.84 8.47 5.89
CA ASP A 55 10.86 8.52 6.97
C ASP A 55 9.57 9.21 6.49
N ASN A 56 8.57 9.31 7.38
CA ASN A 56 7.26 9.86 7.04
C ASN A 56 7.35 11.32 6.58
N ASP A 57 8.12 12.15 7.29
CA ASP A 57 8.26 13.58 7.01
C ASP A 57 8.99 13.82 5.68
N ASP A 58 10.04 13.03 5.41
CA ASP A 58 10.76 13.05 4.14
C ASP A 58 9.85 12.63 2.97
N TRP A 59 8.97 11.63 3.15
CA TRP A 59 8.00 11.24 2.12
C TRP A 59 6.96 12.32 1.85
N ASN A 60 6.40 12.93 2.90
CA ASN A 60 5.47 14.05 2.76
C ASN A 60 6.13 15.22 2.00
N ARG A 61 7.39 15.53 2.30
CA ARG A 61 8.14 16.60 1.61
C ARG A 61 8.33 16.30 0.12
N VAL A 62 8.63 15.05 -0.24
CA VAL A 62 8.75 14.63 -1.64
C VAL A 62 7.41 14.76 -2.37
N ILE A 63 6.33 14.26 -1.78
CA ILE A 63 5.00 14.29 -2.39
C ILE A 63 4.53 15.73 -2.56
N HIS A 64 4.71 16.58 -1.55
CA HIS A 64 4.46 18.02 -1.67
C HIS A 64 5.25 18.64 -2.83
N GLY A 65 6.55 18.34 -2.92
CA GLY A 65 7.39 18.78 -4.04
C GLY A 65 6.90 18.30 -5.40
N MET A 66 6.31 17.11 -5.50
CA MET A 66 5.72 16.61 -6.74
C MET A 66 4.37 17.27 -7.04
N LYS A 67 3.55 17.56 -6.02
CA LYS A 67 2.29 18.32 -6.18
C LYS A 67 2.55 19.71 -6.77
N MET A 68 3.59 20.39 -6.28
CA MET A 68 4.04 21.67 -6.84
C MET A 68 4.51 21.57 -8.31
N ARG A 69 4.86 20.37 -8.79
CA ARG A 69 5.25 20.09 -10.18
C ARG A 69 4.12 19.51 -11.03
N GLY A 70 2.90 19.45 -10.50
CA GLY A 70 1.71 19.02 -11.23
C GLY A 70 1.18 17.63 -10.88
N LEU A 71 1.75 16.93 -9.89
CA LEU A 71 1.15 15.70 -9.36
C LEU A 71 -0.22 16.01 -8.74
N LYS A 72 -1.24 15.27 -9.18
CA LYS A 72 -2.62 15.40 -8.66
C LYS A 72 -2.98 14.18 -7.81
N LEU A 73 -3.11 14.42 -6.51
CA LEU A 73 -3.62 13.46 -5.53
C LEU A 73 -4.77 14.11 -4.75
N THR A 74 -5.80 13.34 -4.46
CA THR A 74 -6.75 13.71 -3.40
C THR A 74 -6.09 13.57 -2.04
N GLU A 75 -6.67 14.17 -1.00
CA GLU A 75 -6.16 14.02 0.37
C GLU A 75 -6.13 12.56 0.83
N GLN A 76 -7.13 11.77 0.41
CA GLN A 76 -7.21 10.35 0.74
C GLN A 76 -6.12 9.55 0.01
N GLU A 77 -5.93 9.80 -1.29
CA GLU A 77 -4.86 9.17 -2.06
C GLU A 77 -3.48 9.52 -1.49
N GLU A 78 -3.28 10.76 -1.05
CA GLU A 78 -2.02 11.20 -0.42
C GLU A 78 -1.75 10.43 0.87
N LYS A 79 -2.74 10.28 1.75
CA LYS A 79 -2.62 9.47 2.99
C LYS A 79 -2.28 8.02 2.68
N GLU A 80 -2.95 7.43 1.68
CA GLU A 80 -2.71 6.05 1.24
C GLU A 80 -1.29 5.85 0.70
N VAL A 81 -0.82 6.77 -0.14
CA VAL A 81 0.54 6.74 -0.71
C VAL A 81 1.58 6.91 0.39
N VAL A 82 1.45 7.92 1.26
CA VAL A 82 2.38 8.17 2.37
C VAL A 82 2.44 6.97 3.31
N GLY A 83 1.27 6.41 3.65
CA GLY A 83 1.17 5.22 4.50
C GLY A 83 1.89 4.02 3.91
N TYR A 84 1.64 3.72 2.63
CA TYR A 84 2.31 2.63 1.93
C TYR A 84 3.83 2.84 1.84
N LEU A 85 4.28 4.05 1.46
CA LEU A 85 5.69 4.35 1.30
C LEU A 85 6.44 4.33 2.63
N THR A 86 5.84 4.82 3.70
CA THR A 86 6.45 4.77 5.05
C THR A 86 6.53 3.33 5.55
N LYS A 87 5.47 2.53 5.37
CA LYS A 87 5.42 1.12 5.79
C LYS A 87 6.46 0.26 5.07
N ASN A 88 6.62 0.44 3.76
CA ASN A 88 7.42 -0.47 2.92
C ASN A 88 8.81 0.08 2.56
N TYR A 89 8.97 1.40 2.55
CA TYR A 89 10.18 2.12 2.16
C TYR A 89 10.61 3.14 3.23
N GLY A 90 10.29 2.83 4.50
CA GLY A 90 10.79 3.52 5.69
C GLY A 90 12.29 3.28 5.93
N LYS A 91 12.97 4.26 6.52
CA LYS A 91 14.29 4.09 7.16
C LYS A 91 14.14 4.23 8.67
#